data_AF-A0A966W2I7-F1
#
_entry.id   AF-A0A966W2I7-F1
#
_cell.length_a   1.000
_cell.length_b   1.000
_cell.length_c   1.000
_cell.angle_alpha   90.00
_cell.angle_beta   90.00
_cell.angle_gamma   90.00
#
_symmetry.space_group_name_H-M   'P 1'
#
loop_
_entity.id
_entity.type
_entity.pdbx_description
1 polymer ?
#
loop_
_entity_poly.entity_id
_entity_poly.type
_entity_poly.pdbx_seq_one_letter_code
_entity_poly.pdbx_strand_id
1 'polypeptide(L)' 'MDATLTLRLDGALRRKLRARAVALKVSEAEVVRQALNREVNPEPFGKRIANLRGVLRLPRTCDDPWREKIRERNWRP' A
#
# COMPACT_ATOMS: atom_id res chain seq x y z
N MET A 1 -16.32 20.72 1.29
CA MET A 1 -16.15 20.03 -0.02
C MET A 1 -16.00 21.17 -0.99
N ASP A 2 -14.76 21.54 -1.32
CA ASP A 2 -14.49 22.93 -1.76
C ASP A 2 -14.13 23.01 -3.25
N ALA A 3 -13.78 21.89 -3.89
CA ALA A 3 -13.47 21.81 -5.31
C ALA A 3 -13.89 20.47 -5.92
N THR A 4 -14.27 20.49 -7.20
CA THR A 4 -14.67 19.29 -7.97
C THR A 4 -13.60 18.94 -9.01
N LEU A 5 -13.15 17.69 -9.02
CA LEU A 5 -12.20 17.16 -10.01
C LEU A 5 -12.92 16.15 -10.92
N THR A 6 -12.92 16.41 -12.24
CA THR A 6 -13.48 15.49 -13.24
C THR A 6 -12.36 14.68 -13.88
N LEU A 7 -12.46 13.35 -13.82
CA LEU A 7 -11.45 12.42 -14.35
C LEU A 7 -12.05 11.56 -15.46
N ARG A 8 -11.30 11.40 -16.57
CA ARG A 8 -11.60 10.39 -17.57
C ARG A 8 -10.90 9.10 -17.17
N LEU A 9 -11.68 8.04 -16.97
CA LEU A 9 -11.18 6.72 -16.59
C LEU A 9 -11.49 5.73 -17.71
N ASP A 10 -10.59 4.76 -17.90
CA ASP A 10 -10.92 3.61 -18.71
C ASP A 10 -12.04 2.77 -18.03
N GLY A 11 -12.76 1.99 -18.83
CA GLY A 11 -13.88 1.19 -18.32
C GLY A 11 -13.47 0.08 -17.36
N ALA A 12 -12.24 -0.44 -17.47
CA ALA A 12 -11.75 -1.51 -16.59
C ALA A 12 -11.39 -0.98 -15.20
N LEU A 13 -10.77 0.21 -15.14
CA LEU A 13 -10.43 0.93 -13.94
C LEU A 13 -11.70 1.34 -13.20
N ARG A 14 -12.72 1.87 -13.90
CA ARG A 14 -14.01 2.18 -13.28
C ARG A 14 -14.67 0.96 -12.66
N ARG A 15 -14.62 -0.21 -13.33
CA ARG A 15 -15.14 -1.48 -12.77
C ARG A 15 -14.41 -1.89 -11.48
N LYS A 16 -13.08 -1.85 -11.48
CA LYS A 16 -12.26 -2.15 -10.29
C LYS A 16 -12.56 -1.19 -9.14
N LEU A 17 -12.74 0.09 -9.46
CA LEU A 17 -13.03 1.13 -8.49
C LEU A 17 -14.41 0.94 -7.86
N ARG A 18 -15.42 0.61 -8.68
CA ARG A 18 -16.76 0.27 -8.21
C ARG A 18 -16.76 -0.97 -7.32
N ALA A 19 -16.05 -2.04 -7.71
CA ALA A 19 -15.94 -3.25 -6.89
C ALA A 19 -15.32 -2.96 -5.52
N ARG A 20 -14.29 -2.11 -5.48
CA ARG A 20 -13.67 -1.67 -4.22
C ARG A 20 -14.59 -0.79 -3.38
N ALA A 21 -15.34 0.11 -4.00
CA ALA A 21 -16.32 0.96 -3.32
C ALA A 21 -17.42 0.11 -2.65
N VAL A 22 -17.93 -0.91 -3.35
CA VAL A 22 -18.89 -1.89 -2.80
C VAL A 22 -18.30 -2.65 -1.61
N ALA A 23 -17.08 -3.19 -1.75
CA ALA A 23 -16.43 -3.93 -0.66
C ALA A 23 -16.24 -3.08 0.61
N LEU A 24 -15.99 -1.79 0.44
CA LEU A 24 -15.78 -0.84 1.54
C LEU A 24 -17.08 -0.15 2.02
N LYS A 25 -18.23 -0.42 1.37
CA LYS A 25 -19.52 0.25 1.63
C LYS A 25 -19.44 1.79 1.57
N VAL A 26 -18.66 2.31 0.64
CA VAL A 26 -18.49 3.76 0.40
C VAL A 26 -18.75 4.11 -1.07
N SER A 27 -18.80 5.40 -1.40
CA SER A 27 -18.96 5.85 -2.79
C SER A 27 -17.66 5.75 -3.59
N GLU A 28 -17.76 5.66 -4.92
CA GLU A 28 -16.60 5.70 -5.83
C GLU A 28 -15.74 6.96 -5.58
N ALA A 29 -16.37 8.11 -5.37
CA ALA A 29 -15.69 9.37 -5.08
C ALA A 29 -14.95 9.37 -3.72
N GLU A 30 -15.46 8.64 -2.73
CA GLU A 30 -14.77 8.45 -1.46
C GLU A 30 -13.50 7.60 -1.63
N VAL A 31 -13.59 6.51 -2.40
CA VAL A 31 -12.40 5.68 -2.70
C VAL A 31 -11.32 6.49 -3.43
N VAL A 32 -11.70 7.31 -4.42
CA VAL A 32 -10.76 8.17 -5.13
C VAL A 32 -10.12 9.19 -4.19
N ARG A 33 -10.90 9.83 -3.32
CA ARG A 33 -10.38 10.80 -2.35
C ARG A 33 -9.40 10.15 -1.38
N GLN A 34 -9.69 8.97 -0.87
CA GLN A 34 -8.76 8.25 0.01
C GLN A 34 -7.46 7.88 -0.69
N ALA A 35 -7.54 7.43 -1.95
CA ALA A 35 -6.35 7.13 -2.75
C ALA A 35 -5.52 8.39 -2.99
N LEU A 36 -6.14 9.48 -3.44
CA LEU A 36 -5.45 10.75 -3.65
C LEU A 36 -4.86 11.29 -2.34
N ASN A 37 -5.59 11.24 -1.23
CA ASN A 37 -5.09 11.71 0.05
C ASN A 37 -3.89 10.88 0.54
N ARG A 38 -3.85 9.58 0.21
CA ARG A 38 -2.70 8.72 0.53
C ARG A 38 -1.47 9.03 -0.33
N GLU A 39 -1.66 9.27 -1.62
CA GLU A 39 -0.55 9.50 -2.56
C GLU A 39 -0.04 10.95 -2.54
N VAL A 40 -0.92 11.92 -2.30
CA VAL A 40 -0.58 13.35 -2.26
C VAL A 40 -0.01 13.74 -0.90
N ASN A 41 -0.27 12.99 0.18
CA ASN A 41 0.37 13.27 1.46
C ASN A 41 1.87 12.95 1.37
N PRO A 42 2.76 13.94 1.54
CA PRO A 42 4.20 13.79 1.40
C PRO A 42 4.85 13.16 2.64
N GLU A 43 4.08 12.57 3.56
CA GLU A 43 4.67 12.05 4.79
C GLU A 43 5.70 10.96 4.46
N PRO A 44 6.96 11.15 4.89
CA PRO A 44 8.00 10.16 4.68
C PRO A 44 7.53 8.80 5.17
N PHE A 45 7.85 7.74 4.42
CA PHE A 45 7.47 6.37 4.76
C PHE A 45 7.78 6.02 6.23
N GLY A 46 8.87 6.56 6.78
CA GLY A 46 9.26 6.46 8.19
C GLY A 46 8.22 6.99 9.21
N LYS A 47 7.49 8.06 8.89
CA LYS A 47 6.38 8.55 9.74
C LYS A 47 5.14 7.65 9.63
N ARG A 48 4.83 7.16 8.44
CA ARG A 48 3.69 6.25 8.19
C ARG A 48 3.82 4.93 8.96
N ILE A 49 5.04 4.44 9.15
CA ILE A 49 5.33 3.20 9.90
C ILE A 49 5.74 3.46 11.36
N ALA A 50 5.82 4.71 11.81
CA ALA A 50 6.25 5.04 13.17
C ALA A 50 5.31 4.44 14.24
N ASN A 51 4.02 4.32 13.91
CA ASN A 51 3.01 3.69 14.76
C ASN A 51 3.04 2.15 14.71
N LEU A 52 3.80 1.56 13.77
CA LEU A 52 4.08 0.12 13.70
C LEU A 52 5.34 -0.25 14.52
N ARG A 53 5.58 0.46 15.63
CA ARG A 53 6.72 0.25 16.53
C ARG A 53 6.58 -1.09 17.28
N GLY A 54 6.78 -2.18 16.56
CA GLY A 54 6.95 -3.53 17.07
C GLY A 54 8.37 -3.99 16.77
N VAL A 55 9.05 -4.53 17.77
CA VAL A 55 10.33 -5.21 17.56
C VAL A 55 10.00 -6.55 16.91
N LEU A 56 10.42 -6.75 15.65
CA LEU A 56 10.41 -8.06 15.03
C LEU A 56 11.48 -8.92 15.72
N ARG A 57 11.11 -9.62 16.80
CA ARG A 57 11.99 -10.61 17.45
C ARG A 57 11.99 -11.88 16.61
N LEU A 58 12.82 -11.87 15.57
CA LEU A 58 13.12 -13.09 14.83
C LEU A 58 13.92 -14.03 15.75
N PRO A 59 13.61 -15.33 15.77
CA PRO A 59 14.49 -16.33 16.39
C PRO A 59 15.91 -16.19 15.82
N ARG A 60 16.94 -16.27 16.67
CA ARG A 60 18.35 -16.14 16.24
C ARG A 60 18.75 -17.19 15.20
N THR A 61 18.06 -18.31 15.18
CA THR A 61 18.23 -19.40 14.21
C THR A 61 16.97 -19.46 13.36
N CYS A 62 17.05 -18.89 12.18
CA CYS A 62 16.11 -19.17 11.09
C CYS A 62 16.81 -20.24 10.24
N ASP A 63 16.35 -21.48 10.31
CA ASP A 63 16.74 -22.56 9.38
C ASP A 63 16.08 -22.28 8.02
N ASP A 64 16.38 -21.11 7.46
CA ASP A 64 15.78 -20.65 6.22
C ASP A 64 16.71 -21.00 5.05
N PRO A 65 16.38 -22.04 4.25
CA PRO A 65 17.16 -22.43 3.08
C PRO A 65 17.22 -21.33 2.01
N TRP A 66 16.37 -20.29 2.10
CA TRP A 66 16.48 -19.12 1.24
C TRP A 66 17.71 -18.28 1.55
N ARG A 67 18.18 -18.25 2.80
CA ARG A 67 19.33 -17.46 3.22
C ARG A 67 20.62 -17.95 2.56
N GLU A 68 20.76 -19.27 2.39
CA GLU A 68 21.86 -19.87 1.63
C GLU A 68 21.79 -19.50 0.15
N LYS A 69 20.62 -19.65 -0.47
CA LYS A 69 20.42 -19.32 -1.90
C LYS A 69 20.65 -17.83 -2.20
N ILE A 70 20.29 -16.94 -1.28
CA ILE A 70 20.52 -15.49 -1.41
C ILE A 70 22.00 -15.16 -1.31
N ARG A 71 22.72 -15.80 -0.37
CA ARG A 71 24.17 -15.66 -0.20
C ARG A 71 24.94 -16.18 -1.42
N GLU A 72 24.56 -17.33 -1.95
CA GLU A 72 25.13 -17.90 -3.18
C GLU A 72 24.97 -16.97 -4.38
N ARG A 73 23.82 -16.29 -4.47
CA ARG A 73 23.53 -15.34 -5.56
C ARG A 73 24.07 -13.94 -5.31
N ASN A 74 24.75 -13.72 -4.18
CA ASN A 74 25.33 -12.44 -3.78
C ASN A 74 24.33 -11.28 -3.83
N TRP A 75 23.05 -11.60 -3.61
CA TRP A 75 21.99 -10.61 -3.48
C TRP A 75 22.10 -10.07 -2.06
N ARG A 76 22.80 -8.95 -1.92
CA ARG A 76 22.97 -8.29 -0.62
C ARG A 76 21.58 -7.92 -0.06
N PRO A 77 21.23 -8.33 1.17
CA PRO A 77 20.12 -7.73 1.91
C PRO A 77 20.41 -6.29 2.31
#